data_AF-T0XTZ5-F1
#
_entry.id   AF-T0XTZ5-F1
#
_cell.length_a   1.000
_cell.length_b   1.000
_cell.length_c   1.000
_cell.angle_alpha   90.00
_cell.angle_beta   90.00
_cell.angle_gamma   90.00
#
_symmetry.space_group_name_H-M   'P 1'
#
loop_
_entity.id
_entity.type
_entity.pdbx_description
1 polymer ?
#
loop_
_entity_poly.entity_id
_entity_poly.type
_entity_poly.pdbx_seq_one_letter_code
_entity_poly.pdbx_strand_id
1 'polypeptide(L)'
;AVINAADLRANNSTYSYNIMEQFVTHPFIAPYLEGGKVEEYSAHLVCEGGIRSVPRLSGDGYMIAGDSASLGFSNGLVIQGMNYAITSGIAAAEAAIEAKSKGNFSAASLHSYDEKLASNYVLEDMKNFKGIEGVTWSSLMHKAVPRIAEKVFFDMFYETGQPKRHLSEILLESAAGSGMSKSQLILEAYRA
;
A
#
# COMPACT_ATOMS: atom_id res chain seq x y z
N ALA A 1 11.92 -10.37 -1.90
CA ALA A 1 12.50 -9.02 -1.70
C ALA A 1 11.50 -8.02 -2.26
N VAL A 2 11.31 -6.88 -1.61
CA VAL A 2 10.53 -5.80 -2.23
C VAL A 2 11.41 -5.08 -3.22
N ILE A 3 10.93 -5.00 -4.46
CA ILE A 3 11.67 -4.43 -5.58
C ILE A 3 10.86 -3.22 -6.04
N ASN A 4 11.40 -2.03 -5.84
CA ASN A 4 10.74 -0.82 -6.32
C ASN A 4 10.98 -0.66 -7.83
N ALA A 5 10.19 0.20 -8.49
CA ALA A 5 10.30 0.43 -9.92
C ALA A 5 11.68 0.97 -10.35
N ALA A 6 12.39 1.69 -9.47
CA ALA A 6 13.74 2.17 -9.75
C ALA A 6 14.76 1.02 -9.74
N ASP A 7 14.64 0.07 -8.80
CA ASP A 7 15.48 -1.12 -8.72
C ASP A 7 15.30 -2.01 -9.96
N LEU A 8 14.05 -2.20 -10.42
CA LEU A 8 13.76 -2.92 -11.67
C LEU A 8 14.43 -2.24 -12.87
N ARG A 9 14.33 -0.91 -12.97
CA ARG A 9 14.97 -0.15 -14.05
C ARG A 9 16.50 -0.23 -13.99
N ALA A 10 17.09 -0.19 -12.80
CA ALA A 10 18.53 -0.22 -12.62
C ALA A 10 19.15 -1.60 -12.89
N ASN A 11 18.44 -2.67 -12.54
CA ASN A 11 18.91 -4.05 -12.66
C ASN A 11 18.95 -4.52 -14.14
N ASN A 12 18.06 -4.01 -15.01
CA ASN A 12 17.95 -4.31 -16.44
C ASN A 12 17.90 -5.82 -16.80
N SER A 13 17.67 -6.71 -15.83
CA SER A 13 17.55 -8.15 -16.04
C SER A 13 16.34 -8.79 -15.35
N THR A 14 15.74 -8.09 -14.38
CA THR A 14 14.53 -8.52 -13.69
C THR A 14 13.36 -7.66 -14.14
N TYR A 15 12.30 -8.29 -14.64
CA TYR A 15 11.06 -7.64 -15.05
C TYR A 15 9.92 -7.95 -14.07
N SER A 16 8.86 -7.14 -14.09
CA SER A 16 7.71 -7.31 -13.19
C SER A 16 7.07 -8.70 -13.29
N TYR A 17 6.95 -9.24 -14.50
CA TYR A 17 6.41 -10.59 -14.71
C TYR A 17 7.28 -11.69 -14.10
N ASN A 18 8.61 -11.52 -14.03
CA ASN A 18 9.49 -12.50 -13.37
C ASN A 18 9.19 -12.62 -11.88
N ILE A 19 8.77 -11.53 -11.23
CA ILE A 19 8.38 -11.55 -9.81
C ILE A 19 7.11 -12.39 -9.64
N MET A 20 6.14 -12.24 -10.54
CA MET A 20 4.93 -13.05 -10.51
C MET A 20 5.23 -14.53 -10.76
N GLU A 21 6.12 -14.84 -11.71
CA GLU A 21 6.58 -16.22 -11.96
C GLU A 21 7.26 -16.82 -10.73
N GLN A 22 8.08 -16.06 -10.01
CA GLN A 22 8.67 -16.50 -8.74
C GLN A 22 7.62 -16.76 -7.66
N PHE A 23 6.56 -15.95 -7.61
CA PHE A 23 5.48 -16.12 -6.65
C PHE A 23 4.67 -17.40 -6.92
N VAL A 24 4.24 -17.64 -8.17
CA VAL A 24 3.43 -18.81 -8.51
C VAL A 24 4.20 -20.12 -8.42
N THR A 25 5.53 -20.09 -8.60
CA THR A 25 6.42 -21.25 -8.44
C THR A 25 6.88 -21.47 -7.00
N HIS A 26 6.51 -20.59 -6.07
CA HIS A 26 6.90 -20.73 -4.66
C HIS A 26 6.34 -22.04 -4.07
N PRO A 27 7.12 -22.83 -3.30
CA PRO A 27 6.69 -24.15 -2.82
C PRO A 27 5.39 -24.15 -2.00
N PHE A 28 5.09 -23.05 -1.30
CA PHE A 28 3.84 -22.91 -0.55
C PHE A 28 2.65 -22.42 -1.39
N ILE A 29 2.87 -21.95 -2.62
CA ILE A 29 1.82 -21.45 -3.52
C ILE A 29 1.52 -22.45 -4.63
N ALA A 30 2.56 -23.01 -5.25
CA ALA A 30 2.46 -23.90 -6.41
C ALA A 30 1.45 -25.06 -6.25
N PRO A 31 1.35 -25.75 -5.09
CA PRO A 31 0.37 -26.83 -4.92
C PRO A 31 -1.09 -26.38 -5.07
N TYR A 32 -1.40 -25.12 -4.75
CA TYR A 32 -2.75 -24.57 -4.91
C TYR A 32 -3.10 -24.22 -6.37
N LEU A 33 -2.10 -24.20 -7.25
CA LEU A 33 -2.23 -23.84 -8.66
C LEU A 33 -2.09 -25.06 -9.58
N GLU A 34 -1.84 -26.25 -9.03
CA GLU A 34 -1.61 -27.47 -9.81
C GLU A 34 -2.84 -27.82 -10.68
N GLY A 35 -2.61 -28.07 -11.97
CA GLY A 35 -3.67 -28.30 -12.96
C GLY A 35 -4.44 -27.05 -13.37
N GLY A 36 -4.12 -25.88 -12.80
CA GLY A 36 -4.69 -24.59 -13.19
C GLY A 36 -4.24 -24.15 -14.58
N LYS A 37 -5.09 -23.37 -15.25
CA LYS A 37 -4.80 -22.74 -16.55
C LYS A 37 -4.90 -21.22 -16.39
N VAL A 38 -3.88 -20.51 -16.88
CA VAL A 38 -3.90 -19.04 -16.93
C VAL A 38 -4.83 -18.61 -18.05
N GLU A 39 -5.90 -17.89 -17.72
CA GLU A 39 -6.84 -17.32 -18.70
C GLU A 39 -6.48 -15.87 -19.06
N GLU A 40 -5.95 -15.11 -18.11
CA GLU A 40 -5.61 -13.70 -18.30
C GLU A 40 -4.36 -13.34 -17.50
N TYR A 41 -3.53 -12.45 -18.06
CA TYR A 41 -2.44 -11.79 -17.37
C TYR A 41 -2.55 -10.28 -17.63
N SER A 42 -2.61 -9.49 -16.58
CA SER A 42 -2.66 -8.03 -16.65
C SER A 42 -1.74 -7.40 -15.62
N ALA A 43 -1.36 -6.14 -15.89
CA ALA A 43 -0.57 -5.33 -14.99
C ALA A 43 -1.16 -3.92 -14.95
N HIS A 44 -1.18 -3.33 -13.77
CA HIS A 44 -1.68 -1.97 -13.56
C HIS A 44 -0.76 -1.21 -12.60
N LEU A 45 -0.78 0.12 -12.71
CA LEU A 45 -0.08 0.99 -11.77
C LEU A 45 -1.02 1.37 -10.63
N VAL A 46 -0.53 1.35 -9.40
CA VAL A 46 -1.27 1.82 -8.23
C VAL A 46 -0.65 3.13 -7.77
N CYS A 47 -1.48 4.14 -7.50
CA CYS A 47 -1.03 5.43 -7.00
C CYS A 47 -0.70 5.33 -5.50
N GLU A 48 0.57 5.52 -5.15
CA GLU A 48 1.06 5.41 -3.77
C GLU A 48 1.74 6.70 -3.26
N GLY A 49 1.59 7.81 -3.99
CA GLY A 49 2.19 9.09 -3.60
C GLY A 49 1.53 9.77 -2.39
N GLY A 50 0.44 9.19 -1.87
CA GLY A 50 -0.33 9.68 -0.74
C GLY A 50 -0.88 11.10 -0.96
N ILE A 51 -1.23 11.78 0.13
CA ILE A 51 -1.81 13.13 0.08
C ILE A 51 -0.94 14.16 -0.65
N ARG A 52 0.39 13.95 -0.71
CA ARG A 52 1.32 14.86 -1.40
C ARG A 52 1.23 14.77 -2.92
N SER A 53 0.66 13.70 -3.45
CA SER A 53 0.46 13.47 -4.89
C SER A 53 -0.92 13.90 -5.39
N VAL A 54 -1.81 14.32 -4.50
CA VAL A 54 -3.14 14.81 -4.85
C VAL A 54 -3.00 16.18 -5.53
N PRO A 55 -3.38 16.33 -6.80
CA PRO A 55 -3.32 17.61 -7.49
C PRO A 55 -4.50 18.50 -7.12
N ARG A 56 -4.57 19.69 -7.72
CA ARG A 56 -5.76 20.53 -7.62
C ARG A 56 -6.99 19.79 -8.18
N LEU A 57 -8.01 19.60 -7.36
CA LEU A 57 -9.14 18.71 -7.63
C LEU A 57 -10.20 19.29 -8.56
N SER A 58 -10.34 20.61 -8.60
CA SER A 58 -11.27 21.30 -9.52
C SER A 58 -10.70 22.63 -10.03
N GLY A 59 -11.25 23.09 -11.15
CA GLY A 59 -10.98 24.40 -11.74
C GLY A 59 -12.04 24.79 -12.75
N ASP A 60 -11.76 25.76 -13.63
CA ASP A 60 -12.75 26.23 -14.60
C ASP A 60 -13.14 25.12 -15.58
N GLY A 61 -14.37 24.63 -15.44
CA GLY A 61 -14.94 23.60 -16.29
C GLY A 61 -14.43 22.18 -16.05
N TYR A 62 -13.65 21.92 -14.98
CA TYR A 62 -13.13 20.57 -14.72
C TYR A 62 -13.14 20.17 -13.24
N MET A 63 -13.26 18.86 -13.03
CA MET A 63 -13.04 18.16 -11.76
C MET A 63 -12.30 16.85 -12.04
N ILE A 64 -11.45 16.41 -11.12
CA ILE A 64 -10.69 15.15 -11.22
C ILE A 64 -11.05 14.23 -10.05
N ALA A 65 -11.27 12.95 -10.33
CA ALA A 65 -11.73 11.96 -9.34
C ALA A 65 -10.98 10.62 -9.50
N GLY A 66 -11.07 9.78 -8.46
CA GLY A 66 -10.39 8.48 -8.39
C GLY A 66 -8.88 8.55 -8.65
N ASP A 67 -8.35 7.56 -9.36
CA ASP A 67 -6.92 7.43 -9.64
C ASP A 67 -6.33 8.61 -10.41
N SER A 68 -7.15 9.30 -11.22
CA SER A 68 -6.72 10.53 -11.93
C SER A 68 -6.37 11.68 -10.98
N ALA A 69 -6.96 11.67 -9.78
CA ALA A 69 -6.67 12.59 -8.70
C ALA A 69 -5.67 12.02 -7.67
N SER A 70 -5.01 10.89 -8.01
CA SER A 70 -4.11 10.15 -7.11
C SER A 70 -4.79 9.72 -5.80
N LEU A 71 -6.12 9.50 -5.82
CA LEU A 71 -6.87 9.10 -4.64
C LEU A 71 -6.74 7.58 -4.43
N GLY A 72 -5.62 7.20 -3.82
CA GLY A 72 -5.34 5.84 -3.42
C GLY A 72 -4.65 5.81 -2.07
N PHE A 73 -4.95 4.78 -1.30
CA PHE A 73 -4.30 4.51 -0.02
C PHE A 73 -3.87 3.05 0.04
N SER A 74 -2.59 2.85 0.33
CA SER A 74 -2.01 1.52 0.57
C SER A 74 -1.12 1.63 1.80
N ASN A 75 -1.41 0.83 2.83
CA ASN A 75 -0.53 0.69 3.99
C ASN A 75 0.19 -0.67 4.02
N GLY A 76 0.30 -1.33 2.86
CA GLY A 76 0.90 -2.67 2.72
C GLY A 76 0.03 -3.83 3.21
N LEU A 77 -0.98 -3.58 4.06
CA LEU A 77 -1.96 -4.59 4.51
C LEU A 77 -3.35 -4.36 3.92
N VAL A 78 -3.71 -3.10 3.73
CA VAL A 78 -4.98 -2.64 3.21
C VAL A 78 -4.70 -1.77 2.00
N ILE A 79 -5.42 -2.04 0.93
CA ILE A 79 -5.44 -1.22 -0.28
C ILE A 79 -6.86 -0.68 -0.44
N GLN A 80 -6.99 0.64 -0.37
CA GLN A 80 -8.22 1.38 -0.65
C GLN A 80 -8.01 2.24 -1.90
N GLY A 81 -8.92 2.09 -2.86
CA GLY A 81 -8.83 2.79 -4.14
C GLY A 81 -10.19 2.83 -4.81
N MET A 82 -10.82 1.66 -4.99
CA MET A 82 -12.17 1.59 -5.58
C MET A 82 -13.20 2.39 -4.80
N ASN A 83 -13.20 2.27 -3.48
CA ASN A 83 -14.09 3.03 -2.61
C ASN A 83 -13.81 4.54 -2.67
N TYR A 84 -12.53 4.95 -2.73
CA TYR A 84 -12.15 6.35 -2.90
C TYR A 84 -12.58 6.89 -4.28
N ALA A 85 -12.44 6.10 -5.33
CA ALA A 85 -12.89 6.43 -6.68
C ALA A 85 -14.41 6.58 -6.75
N ILE A 86 -15.17 5.66 -6.14
CA ILE A 86 -16.64 5.75 -6.07
C ILE A 86 -17.06 6.98 -5.26
N THR A 87 -16.51 7.16 -4.06
CA THR A 87 -16.86 8.29 -3.18
C THR A 87 -16.51 9.64 -3.81
N SER A 88 -15.33 9.77 -4.44
CA SER A 88 -14.97 10.98 -5.17
C SER A 88 -15.83 11.22 -6.40
N GLY A 89 -16.21 10.17 -7.13
CA GLY A 89 -17.15 10.25 -8.24
C GLY A 89 -18.54 10.75 -7.81
N ILE A 90 -19.06 10.27 -6.69
CA ILE A 90 -20.33 10.73 -6.10
C ILE A 90 -20.23 12.22 -5.74
N ALA A 91 -19.17 12.63 -5.03
CA ALA A 91 -18.96 14.02 -4.65
C ALA A 91 -18.84 14.95 -5.88
N ALA A 92 -18.13 14.51 -6.92
CA ALA A 92 -18.00 15.24 -8.18
C ALA A 92 -19.34 15.35 -8.91
N ALA A 93 -20.17 14.30 -8.90
CA ALA A 93 -21.50 14.32 -9.51
C ALA A 93 -22.43 15.30 -8.79
N GLU A 94 -22.43 15.33 -7.46
CA GLU A 94 -23.20 16.30 -6.68
C GLU A 94 -22.79 17.74 -7.01
N ALA A 95 -21.49 18.03 -7.02
CA ALA A 95 -20.98 19.36 -7.38
C ALA A 95 -21.33 19.75 -8.82
N ALA A 96 -21.29 18.79 -9.76
CA ALA A 96 -21.70 19.02 -11.14
C ALA A 96 -23.20 19.37 -11.26
N ILE A 97 -24.07 18.70 -10.48
CA ILE A 97 -25.51 18.98 -10.45
C ILE A 97 -25.76 20.38 -9.87
N GLU A 98 -25.07 20.74 -8.78
CA GLU A 98 -25.15 22.08 -8.19
C GLU A 98 -24.70 23.17 -9.19
N ALA A 99 -23.55 22.99 -9.83
CA ALA A 99 -23.02 23.90 -10.85
C ALA A 99 -23.99 24.05 -12.05
N LYS A 100 -24.55 22.93 -12.51
CA LYS A 100 -25.54 22.90 -13.60
C LYS A 100 -26.81 23.67 -13.24
N SER A 101 -27.33 23.52 -12.02
CA SER A 101 -28.52 24.24 -11.58
C SER A 101 -28.31 25.76 -11.52
N LYS A 102 -27.08 26.20 -11.25
CA LYS A 102 -26.66 27.61 -11.26
C LYS A 102 -26.25 28.11 -12.66
N GLY A 103 -26.11 27.23 -13.64
CA GLY A 103 -25.55 27.55 -14.96
C GLY A 103 -24.10 28.05 -14.91
N ASN A 104 -23.35 27.71 -13.86
CA ASN A 104 -22.02 28.24 -13.59
C ASN A 104 -21.03 27.10 -13.34
N PHE A 105 -20.08 26.90 -14.23
CA PHE A 105 -19.02 25.89 -14.14
C PHE A 105 -17.63 26.51 -13.90
N SER A 106 -17.58 27.73 -13.39
CA SER A 106 -16.31 28.35 -12.96
C SER A 106 -15.68 27.57 -11.81
N ALA A 107 -14.38 27.78 -11.60
CA ALA A 107 -13.63 27.20 -10.50
C ALA A 107 -14.29 27.48 -9.13
N ALA A 108 -14.86 28.68 -8.95
CA ALA A 108 -15.55 29.05 -7.72
C ALA A 108 -16.81 28.22 -7.47
N SER A 109 -17.55 27.87 -8.53
CA SER A 109 -18.75 27.04 -8.40
C SER A 109 -18.41 25.56 -8.22
N LEU A 110 -17.36 25.08 -8.88
CA LEU A 110 -16.92 23.67 -8.79
C LEU A 110 -16.11 23.38 -7.52
N HIS A 111 -15.69 24.41 -6.78
CA HIS A 111 -15.02 24.25 -5.49
C HIS A 111 -15.86 23.48 -4.45
N SER A 112 -17.18 23.39 -4.62
CA SER A 112 -18.01 22.56 -3.74
C SER A 112 -17.62 21.07 -3.79
N TYR A 113 -16.98 20.61 -4.88
CA TYR A 113 -16.38 19.27 -4.93
C TYR A 113 -15.23 19.11 -3.94
N ASP A 114 -14.30 20.07 -3.91
CA ASP A 114 -13.17 20.08 -2.98
C ASP A 114 -13.66 20.09 -1.52
N GLU A 115 -14.70 20.87 -1.23
CA GLU A 115 -15.31 20.93 0.10
C GLU A 115 -15.95 19.59 0.49
N LYS A 116 -16.75 18.98 -0.40
CA LYS A 116 -17.37 17.68 -0.17
C LYS A 116 -16.32 16.59 0.06
N LEU A 117 -15.26 16.57 -0.75
CA LEU A 117 -14.18 15.60 -0.60
C LEU A 117 -13.36 15.84 0.66
N ALA A 118 -13.16 17.11 1.07
CA ALA A 118 -12.48 17.45 2.32
C ALA A 118 -13.29 17.08 3.57
N SER A 119 -14.62 17.04 3.45
CA SER A 119 -15.54 16.66 4.52
C SER A 119 -15.76 15.15 4.68
N ASN A 120 -15.21 14.34 3.77
CA ASN A 120 -15.36 12.89 3.79
C ASN A 120 -14.05 12.16 4.14
N TYR A 121 -14.19 10.85 4.37
CA TYR A 121 -13.11 10.00 4.85
C TYR A 121 -11.93 9.87 3.86
N VAL A 122 -12.12 10.13 2.56
CA VAL A 122 -11.08 9.90 1.53
C VAL A 122 -9.87 10.79 1.80
N LEU A 123 -10.07 12.11 1.91
CA LEU A 123 -8.95 13.01 2.18
C LEU A 123 -8.52 12.96 3.64
N GLU A 124 -9.41 12.60 4.56
CA GLU A 124 -9.08 12.42 5.97
C GLU A 124 -8.10 11.25 6.18
N ASP A 125 -8.39 10.08 5.62
CA ASP A 125 -7.51 8.92 5.65
C ASP A 125 -6.13 9.25 5.07
N MET A 126 -6.10 9.88 3.88
CA MET A 126 -4.84 10.26 3.23
C MET A 126 -4.02 11.27 4.07
N LYS A 127 -4.68 12.15 4.83
CA LYS A 127 -4.00 13.08 5.76
C LYS A 127 -3.49 12.36 7.01
N ASN A 128 -4.30 11.49 7.59
CA ASN A 128 -3.97 10.74 8.81
C ASN A 128 -2.77 9.81 8.59
N PHE A 129 -2.70 9.20 7.42
CA PHE A 129 -1.60 8.30 7.03
C PHE A 129 -0.54 8.98 6.16
N LYS A 130 -0.40 10.31 6.25
CA LYS A 130 0.66 11.02 5.55
C LYS A 130 2.03 10.53 6.03
N GLY A 131 2.84 9.95 5.12
CA GLY A 131 4.16 9.44 5.47
C GLY A 131 4.21 7.92 5.69
N ILE A 132 3.07 7.23 5.66
CA ILE A 132 2.97 5.78 5.87
C ILE A 132 3.81 5.00 4.86
N GLU A 133 4.05 5.56 3.67
CA GLU A 133 4.93 5.00 2.66
C GLU A 133 6.36 4.79 3.18
N GLY A 134 6.86 5.66 4.06
CA GLY A 134 8.19 5.51 4.64
C GLY A 134 8.30 4.31 5.58
N VAL A 135 7.18 3.94 6.20
CA VAL A 135 7.08 2.80 7.12
C VAL A 135 6.87 1.51 6.34
N THR A 136 5.87 1.53 5.48
CA THR A 136 5.40 0.35 4.74
C THR A 136 6.44 -0.16 3.77
N TRP A 137 7.14 0.74 3.07
CA TRP A 137 8.23 0.40 2.16
C TRP A 137 9.60 0.24 2.85
N SER A 138 9.65 0.28 4.19
CA SER A 138 10.91 0.15 4.93
C SER A 138 11.48 -1.27 4.84
N SER A 139 12.81 -1.37 4.98
CA SER A 139 13.46 -2.68 5.10
C SER A 139 13.03 -3.43 6.36
N LEU A 140 12.62 -2.71 7.41
CA LEU A 140 12.09 -3.30 8.63
C LEU A 140 10.85 -4.14 8.31
N MET A 141 9.86 -3.55 7.64
CA MET A 141 8.58 -4.20 7.33
C MET A 141 8.72 -5.37 6.36
N HIS A 142 9.64 -5.29 5.38
CA HIS A 142 9.74 -6.30 4.32
C HIS A 142 10.81 -7.37 4.52
N LYS A 143 11.77 -7.16 5.44
CA LYS A 143 12.85 -8.15 5.69
C LYS A 143 12.86 -8.62 7.13
N ALA A 144 12.90 -7.71 8.09
CA ALA A 144 13.08 -8.06 9.48
C ALA A 144 11.79 -8.61 10.11
N VAL A 145 10.67 -7.91 9.95
CA VAL A 145 9.38 -8.32 10.55
C VAL A 145 8.96 -9.73 10.11
N PRO A 146 8.97 -10.10 8.81
CA PRO A 146 8.56 -11.44 8.38
C PRO A 146 9.47 -12.53 8.94
N ARG A 147 10.79 -12.33 8.95
CA ARG A 147 11.76 -13.30 9.50
C ARG A 147 11.62 -13.47 11.00
N ILE A 148 11.41 -12.37 11.72
CA ILE A 148 11.18 -12.41 13.16
C ILE A 148 9.89 -13.16 13.45
N ALA A 149 8.81 -12.83 12.77
CA ALA A 149 7.51 -13.49 12.93
C ALA A 149 7.61 -14.98 12.60
N GLU A 150 8.22 -15.34 11.47
CA GLU A 150 8.47 -16.73 11.06
C GLU A 150 9.18 -17.51 12.17
N LYS A 151 10.32 -17.02 12.66
CA LYS A 151 11.10 -17.71 13.69
C LYS A 151 10.36 -17.80 15.01
N VAL A 152 9.67 -16.74 15.42
CA VAL A 152 8.86 -16.74 16.65
C VAL A 152 7.75 -17.78 16.55
N PHE A 153 7.00 -17.80 15.46
CA PHE A 153 5.91 -18.77 15.28
C PHE A 153 6.44 -20.20 15.14
N PHE A 154 7.54 -20.39 14.40
CA PHE A 154 8.17 -21.70 14.27
C PHE A 154 8.65 -22.22 15.64
N ASP A 155 9.42 -21.44 16.40
CA ASP A 155 9.93 -21.88 17.71
C ASP A 155 8.81 -22.07 18.75
N MET A 156 7.73 -21.27 18.66
CA MET A 156 6.60 -21.38 19.59
C MET A 156 5.77 -22.64 19.30
N PHE A 157 5.44 -22.91 18.04
CA PHE A 157 4.49 -23.97 17.67
C PHE A 157 5.13 -25.28 17.20
N TYR A 158 6.35 -25.26 16.69
CA TYR A 158 7.03 -26.48 16.24
C TYR A 158 7.53 -27.28 17.44
N GLU A 159 7.17 -28.57 17.49
CA GLU A 159 7.58 -29.47 18.57
C GLU A 159 8.88 -30.18 18.21
N THR A 160 9.94 -29.88 18.95
CA THR A 160 11.27 -30.47 18.78
C THR A 160 11.61 -31.52 19.83
N GLY A 161 10.68 -31.80 20.76
CA GLY A 161 10.90 -32.69 21.90
C GLY A 161 11.80 -32.11 22.99
N GLN A 162 12.10 -30.81 22.93
CA GLN A 162 12.85 -30.06 23.95
C GLN A 162 11.90 -29.14 24.75
N PRO A 163 12.25 -28.76 25.99
CA PRO A 163 11.49 -27.76 26.75
C PRO A 163 11.34 -26.45 25.98
N LYS A 164 10.14 -25.87 25.99
CA LYS A 164 9.87 -24.58 25.34
C LYS A 164 10.65 -23.46 26.03
N ARG A 165 11.34 -22.65 25.22
CA ARG A 165 12.10 -21.49 25.69
C ARG A 165 11.18 -20.31 25.99
N HIS A 166 11.66 -19.37 26.79
CA HIS A 166 10.90 -18.17 27.11
C HIS A 166 10.75 -17.27 25.87
N LEU A 167 9.56 -16.68 25.68
CA LEU A 167 9.22 -15.90 24.48
C LEU A 167 10.18 -14.72 24.24
N SER A 168 10.65 -14.07 25.31
CA SER A 168 11.61 -12.95 25.19
C SER A 168 12.97 -13.38 24.61
N GLU A 169 13.43 -14.60 24.90
CA GLU A 169 14.68 -15.12 24.35
C GLU A 169 14.55 -15.38 22.86
N ILE A 170 13.43 -15.99 22.45
CA ILE A 170 13.10 -16.25 21.05
C ILE A 170 13.01 -14.92 20.27
N LEU A 171 12.34 -13.91 20.83
CA LEU A 171 12.24 -12.59 20.23
C LEU A 171 13.60 -11.90 20.08
N LEU A 172 14.44 -11.92 21.13
CA LEU A 172 15.77 -11.30 21.11
C LEU A 172 16.69 -11.98 20.08
N GLU A 173 16.66 -13.30 20.01
CA GLU A 173 17.44 -14.09 19.05
C GLU A 173 16.95 -13.85 17.62
N SER A 174 15.64 -13.83 17.41
CA SER A 174 15.03 -13.56 16.10
C SER A 174 15.34 -12.15 15.61
N ALA A 175 15.28 -11.16 16.51
CA ALA A 175 15.67 -9.78 16.20
C ALA A 175 17.16 -9.68 15.84
N ALA A 176 18.04 -10.41 16.54
CA ALA A 176 19.46 -10.47 16.21
C ALA A 176 19.74 -11.16 14.86
N GLY A 177 18.93 -12.17 14.49
CA GLY A 177 19.02 -12.88 13.21
C GLY A 177 18.35 -12.17 12.02
N SER A 178 17.66 -11.05 12.26
CA SER A 178 16.91 -10.32 11.21
C SER A 178 17.80 -9.68 10.13
N GLY A 179 19.11 -9.57 10.37
CA GLY A 179 20.07 -8.91 9.47
C GLY A 179 20.13 -7.39 9.60
N MET A 180 19.43 -6.81 10.59
CA MET A 180 19.50 -5.38 10.94
C MET A 180 20.20 -5.19 12.29
N SER A 181 20.92 -4.08 12.46
CA SER A 181 21.53 -3.75 13.75
C SER A 181 20.45 -3.36 14.78
N LYS A 182 20.74 -3.54 16.08
CA LYS A 182 19.79 -3.18 17.15
C LYS A 182 19.41 -1.69 17.12
N SER A 183 20.34 -0.80 16.79
CA SER A 183 20.06 0.64 16.67
C SER A 183 19.18 0.96 15.46
N GLN A 184 19.36 0.24 14.34
CA GLN A 184 18.49 0.37 13.18
C GLN A 184 17.07 -0.11 13.47
N LEU A 185 16.91 -1.24 14.16
CA LEU A 185 15.59 -1.74 14.54
C LEU A 185 14.84 -0.74 15.44
N ILE A 186 15.50 -0.17 16.44
CA ILE A 186 14.89 0.83 17.34
C ILE A 186 14.54 2.11 16.57
N LEU A 187 15.43 2.60 15.72
CA LEU A 187 15.22 3.82 14.95
C LEU A 187 14.07 3.66 13.95
N GLU A 188 14.01 2.54 13.25
CA GLU A 188 12.95 2.24 12.28
C GLU A 188 11.62 1.98 12.99
N ALA A 189 11.61 1.33 14.15
CA ALA A 189 10.40 1.17 14.97
C ALA A 189 9.88 2.49 15.55
N TYR A 190 10.75 3.48 15.80
CA TYR A 190 10.35 4.82 16.21
C TYR A 190 9.82 5.68 15.05
N ARG A 191 10.28 5.40 13.83
CA ARG A 191 9.82 6.07 12.60
C ARG A 191 8.52 5.47 12.05
N ALA A 192 8.28 4.20 12.35
CA ALA A 192 7.07 3.44 12.06
C ALA A 192 5.87 3.96 12.86
#